data_AF-B9W7M4-F1
#
_entry.id   AF-B9W7M4-F1
#
_cell.length_a   1.000
_cell.length_b   1.000
_cell.length_c   1.000
_cell.angle_alpha   90.00
_cell.angle_beta   90.00
_cell.angle_gamma   90.00
#
_symmetry.space_group_name_H-M   'P 1'
#
loop_
_entity.id
_entity.type
_entity.pdbx_description
1 polymer ?
#
loop_
_entity_poly.entity_id
_entity_poly.type
_entity_poly.pdbx_seq_one_letter_code
_entity_poly.pdbx_strand_id
1 'polypeptide(L)'
;MGFIDPGKSLRKRKSRSNSPLPAKIPRVSPSLSPRQYAPAIPKVCSLATLPVEIIHKIFVYVGPYENNLPLVEKHMNSILRFNGDIQVEPVYNYPLFKSMVNSYFLFDLNIRINHQCLQMKSKYYTSKLETIQQHHPEYTRSSYYNRLRRNLAIVESTVQSFNQNRHALLVDILNFKFVSSQVLYRLNQERETMGQGLLSIRSMSEITLLQKSRLKFLRLKFNEMGDNLKRLLSEIENGLIETSVTFDIESIQQSLFDEPEYDLNPHFQYFEDENLPTEGFSSCTNDRFIKISEGFINFNEGFEVIEEEAPGRSKIPELLFTKSIYSKRHYDTLSYLRRFYKFGKMDGPRIIISLSEVLESPHKYQVLNWLQLAGLVDYVCACNNPQYKFTEAIITSFRLFAHYNSKDHPLLFDIKIDIADAINKIFQMVETLVEYFFAHDHNNEERRQLWIEAMQLKSICLIDLLRKYDDNPDYDILHRFG
;
A
#
# COMPACT_ATOMS: atom_id res chain seq x y z
N MET A 1 24.37 10.37 42.96
CA MET A 1 24.15 9.82 41.60
C MET A 1 24.41 8.33 41.66
N GLY A 2 23.42 7.51 41.30
CA GLY A 2 23.56 6.05 41.22
C GLY A 2 22.73 5.56 40.05
N PHE A 3 23.41 5.03 39.03
CA PHE A 3 22.80 4.45 37.83
C PHE A 3 22.21 3.07 38.15
N ILE A 4 21.11 2.73 37.50
CA ILE A 4 20.53 1.39 37.52
C ILE A 4 21.22 0.57 36.42
N ASP A 5 21.85 -0.54 36.77
CA ASP A 5 22.44 -1.47 35.80
C ASP A 5 21.35 -2.15 34.94
N PRO A 6 21.51 -2.21 33.61
CA PRO A 6 20.53 -2.85 32.73
C PRO A 6 20.63 -4.38 32.87
N GLY A 7 19.51 -5.04 33.17
CA GLY A 7 19.38 -6.51 33.15
C GLY A 7 18.71 -7.16 34.38
N LYS A 8 18.42 -6.42 35.46
CA LYS A 8 17.69 -6.97 36.61
C LYS A 8 16.21 -6.58 36.58
N SER A 9 15.30 -7.56 36.63
CA SER A 9 13.87 -7.29 36.69
C SER A 9 13.51 -6.61 38.02
N LEU A 10 12.73 -5.53 37.92
CA LEU A 10 12.20 -4.80 39.08
C LEU A 10 11.19 -5.71 39.82
N ARG A 11 11.65 -6.39 40.88
CA ARG A 11 10.75 -7.13 41.78
C ARG A 11 9.72 -6.18 42.40
N LYS A 12 8.46 -6.33 42.01
CA LYS A 12 7.31 -5.63 42.63
C LYS A 12 7.27 -5.96 44.13
N ARG A 13 7.59 -4.98 44.96
CA ARG A 13 7.44 -5.07 46.42
C ARG A 13 5.94 -4.98 46.75
N LYS A 14 5.33 -6.09 47.17
CA LYS A 14 4.00 -6.07 47.81
C LYS A 14 4.13 -5.37 49.16
N SER A 15 3.47 -4.24 49.32
CA SER A 15 3.25 -3.58 50.61
C SER A 15 2.42 -4.51 51.51
N ARG A 16 3.03 -5.03 52.58
CA ARG A 16 2.33 -5.69 53.69
C ARG A 16 1.91 -4.59 54.66
N SER A 17 0.60 -4.35 54.78
CA SER A 17 0.02 -3.59 55.89
C SER A 17 -0.48 -4.60 56.93
N ASN A 18 0.10 -4.56 58.14
CA ASN A 18 -0.36 -5.30 59.30
C ASN A 18 -0.99 -4.33 60.30
N SER A 19 -2.30 -4.55 60.55
CA SER A 19 -3.10 -4.28 61.78
C SER A 19 -3.41 -2.83 62.20
N PRO A 20 -4.46 -2.58 63.03
CA PRO A 20 -5.74 -3.27 63.25
C PRO A 20 -6.99 -2.33 63.21
N LEU A 21 -8.20 -2.90 63.07
CA LEU A 21 -9.52 -2.26 63.35
C LEU A 21 -9.64 -1.91 64.86
N PRO A 22 -10.50 -0.97 65.36
CA PRO A 22 -11.90 -0.64 64.98
C PRO A 22 -12.19 0.90 64.91
N ALA A 23 -13.34 1.50 64.57
CA ALA A 23 -14.75 1.31 64.97
C ALA A 23 -15.75 2.07 64.05
N LYS A 24 -17.04 1.85 64.28
CA LYS A 24 -18.24 2.24 63.51
C LYS A 24 -18.51 3.76 63.33
N ILE A 25 -18.89 4.16 62.10
CA ILE A 25 -20.06 4.98 61.62
C ILE A 25 -20.41 6.29 62.39
N PRO A 26 -20.64 7.48 61.76
CA PRO A 26 -21.66 7.67 60.71
C PRO A 26 -21.35 8.61 59.52
N ARG A 27 -22.08 8.34 58.42
CA ARG A 27 -22.38 9.27 57.33
C ARG A 27 -23.09 10.50 57.89
N VAL A 28 -22.49 11.68 57.70
CA VAL A 28 -23.17 12.97 57.76
C VAL A 28 -22.64 13.82 56.62
N SER A 29 -23.50 14.13 55.65
CA SER A 29 -23.27 15.22 54.70
C SER A 29 -23.35 16.54 55.46
N PRO A 30 -22.45 17.50 55.22
CA PRO A 30 -22.98 18.81 54.88
C PRO A 30 -22.14 19.62 53.87
N SER A 31 -22.89 20.31 53.01
CA SER A 31 -22.71 21.68 52.52
C SER A 31 -21.38 22.15 51.92
N LEU A 32 -21.50 22.45 50.62
CA LEU A 32 -21.00 23.66 49.93
C LEU A 32 -20.37 24.74 50.82
N SER A 33 -19.06 24.93 50.66
CA SER A 33 -18.42 26.25 50.75
C SER A 33 -17.21 26.29 49.80
N PRO A 34 -16.96 27.44 49.12
CA PRO A 34 -16.03 27.50 48.00
C PRO A 34 -14.60 27.68 48.52
N ARG A 35 -13.83 26.60 48.57
CA ARG A 35 -12.37 26.70 48.75
C ARG A 35 -11.74 27.12 47.44
N GLN A 36 -11.16 28.30 47.48
CA GLN A 36 -10.22 28.89 46.53
C GLN A 36 -9.43 27.82 45.78
N TYR A 37 -9.60 27.81 44.45
CA TYR A 37 -8.78 27.06 43.52
C TYR A 37 -7.34 27.57 43.60
N ALA A 38 -6.51 26.93 44.42
CA ALA A 38 -5.10 26.81 44.06
C ALA A 38 -5.06 25.93 42.79
N PRO A 39 -4.38 26.34 41.71
CA PRO A 39 -4.29 25.50 40.53
C PRO A 39 -3.56 24.22 40.93
N ALA A 40 -4.27 23.10 40.82
CA ALA A 40 -3.66 21.79 40.98
C ALA A 40 -2.57 21.66 39.90
N ILE A 41 -1.31 21.78 40.31
CA ILE A 41 -0.17 21.48 39.45
C ILE A 41 -0.36 20.02 39.00
N PRO A 42 -0.53 19.74 37.69
CA PRO A 42 -0.79 18.39 37.24
C PRO A 42 0.47 17.55 37.50
N LYS A 43 0.37 16.61 38.45
CA LYS A 43 1.48 15.76 38.93
C LYS A 43 1.91 14.66 37.96
N VAL A 44 1.52 14.71 36.69
CA VAL A 44 1.98 13.77 35.66
C VAL A 44 2.17 14.54 34.36
N CYS A 45 3.43 14.76 33.96
CA CYS A 45 3.74 15.23 32.62
C CYS A 45 3.31 14.14 31.63
N SER A 46 2.22 14.38 30.90
CA SER A 46 1.75 13.52 29.82
C SER A 46 2.14 14.14 28.48
N LEU A 47 2.30 13.36 27.41
CA LEU A 47 2.65 13.94 26.11
C LEU A 47 1.58 14.92 25.60
N ALA A 48 0.33 14.78 26.03
CA ALA A 48 -0.76 15.74 25.75
C ALA A 48 -0.57 17.12 26.44
N THR A 49 0.31 17.19 27.45
CA THR A 49 0.68 18.43 28.16
C THR A 49 2.01 19.02 27.67
N LEU A 50 2.68 18.36 26.72
CA LEU A 50 3.90 18.88 26.13
C LEU A 50 3.56 19.97 25.09
N PRO A 51 4.39 21.03 24.99
CA PRO A 51 4.30 21.97 23.88
C PRO A 51 4.36 21.26 22.53
N VAL A 52 3.62 21.78 21.55
CA VAL A 52 3.50 21.22 20.19
C VAL A 52 4.87 21.08 19.54
N GLU A 53 5.82 21.96 19.86
CA GLU A 53 7.19 21.93 19.35
C GLU A 53 7.96 20.70 19.85
N ILE A 54 7.74 20.29 21.10
CA ILE A 54 8.37 19.09 21.67
C ILE A 54 7.75 17.84 21.04
N ILE A 55 6.42 17.83 20.89
CA ILE A 55 5.69 16.77 20.19
C ILE A 55 6.23 16.64 18.74
N HIS A 56 6.38 17.75 18.02
CA HIS A 56 6.91 17.75 16.66
C HIS A 56 8.37 17.26 16.60
N LYS A 57 9.22 17.65 17.55
CA LYS A 57 10.60 17.12 17.65
C LYS A 57 10.61 15.61 17.86
N ILE A 58 9.77 15.10 18.76
CA ILE A 58 9.71 13.67 19.09
C ILE A 58 9.17 12.84 17.91
N PHE A 59 8.15 13.32 17.22
CA PHE A 59 7.42 12.51 16.24
C PHE A 59 7.81 12.76 14.80
N VAL A 60 8.21 13.99 14.46
CA VAL A 60 8.56 14.38 13.09
C VAL A 60 10.07 14.41 12.89
N TYR A 61 10.90 14.72 13.89
CA TYR A 61 12.36 14.79 13.67
C TYR A 61 13.09 13.50 14.02
N VAL A 62 12.66 12.76 15.04
CA VAL A 62 13.20 11.40 15.31
C VAL A 62 12.60 10.37 14.34
N GLY A 63 11.36 10.62 13.89
CA GLY A 63 10.69 9.77 12.93
C GLY A 63 10.05 8.51 13.52
N PRO A 64 9.14 7.87 12.77
CA PRO A 64 8.32 6.78 13.26
C PRO A 64 9.07 5.45 13.42
N TYR A 65 10.19 5.26 12.70
CA TYR A 65 11.00 4.04 12.74
C TYR A 65 11.97 3.98 13.92
N GLU A 66 12.56 5.13 14.29
CA GLU A 66 13.57 5.20 15.35
C GLU A 66 12.96 5.43 16.74
N ASN A 67 11.68 5.79 16.81
CA ASN A 67 10.97 6.06 18.05
C ASN A 67 10.59 4.75 18.78
N ASN A 68 11.59 4.14 19.42
CA ASN A 68 11.47 2.88 20.16
C ASN A 68 11.00 3.05 21.61
N LEU A 69 10.55 4.24 22.02
CA LEU A 69 10.10 4.48 23.38
C LEU A 69 8.74 3.78 23.60
N PRO A 70 8.63 2.71 24.43
CA PRO A 70 7.42 1.90 24.50
C PRO A 70 6.19 2.65 25.05
N LEU A 71 6.44 3.65 25.92
CA LEU A 71 5.42 4.57 26.42
C LEU A 71 4.97 5.55 25.35
N VAL A 72 5.89 5.97 24.47
CA VAL A 72 5.62 6.83 23.34
C VAL A 72 4.85 6.04 22.29
N GLU A 73 5.17 4.79 21.96
CA GLU A 73 4.42 4.03 20.94
C GLU A 73 2.92 3.88 21.27
N LYS A 74 2.57 3.49 22.50
CA LYS A 74 1.14 3.35 22.91
C LYS A 74 0.42 4.70 22.94
N HIS A 75 1.09 5.74 23.43
CA HIS A 75 0.47 7.05 23.60
C HIS A 75 0.52 7.90 22.32
N MET A 76 1.52 7.72 21.46
CA MET A 76 1.62 8.22 20.07
C MET A 76 0.44 7.73 19.26
N ASN A 77 0.10 6.44 19.36
CA ASN A 77 -1.10 5.92 18.70
C ASN A 77 -2.38 6.59 19.19
N SER A 78 -2.41 7.07 20.44
CA SER A 78 -3.53 7.84 20.99
C SER A 78 -3.53 9.30 20.50
N ILE A 79 -2.36 9.92 20.37
CA ILE A 79 -2.19 11.30 19.88
C ILE A 79 -2.42 11.40 18.37
N LEU A 80 -1.94 10.43 17.60
CA LEU A 80 -2.15 10.37 16.14
C LEU A 80 -3.49 9.70 15.79
N ARG A 81 -4.32 9.37 16.79
CA ARG A 81 -5.64 8.82 16.53
C ARG A 81 -6.50 9.91 15.93
N PHE A 82 -6.90 9.67 14.69
CA PHE A 82 -7.89 10.46 13.98
C PHE A 82 -9.06 9.56 13.59
N ASN A 83 -10.23 9.85 14.15
CA ASN A 83 -11.48 9.13 13.91
C ASN A 83 -12.41 9.93 12.97
N GLY A 84 -11.99 11.08 12.44
CA GLY A 84 -12.75 11.88 11.48
C GLY A 84 -13.65 12.95 12.10
N ASP A 85 -13.82 12.95 13.44
CA ASP A 85 -14.65 13.92 14.15
C ASP A 85 -13.80 15.05 14.75
N ILE A 86 -13.72 16.16 14.03
CA ILE A 86 -12.93 17.35 14.38
C ILE A 86 -13.47 18.02 15.65
N GLN A 87 -14.74 17.81 16.02
CA GLN A 87 -15.36 18.46 17.18
C GLN A 87 -14.90 17.82 18.51
N VAL A 88 -14.51 16.55 18.47
CA VAL A 88 -14.14 15.76 19.67
C VAL A 88 -12.62 15.62 19.80
N GLU A 89 -11.87 15.82 18.73
CA GLU A 89 -10.44 15.55 18.69
C GLU A 89 -9.56 16.80 18.92
N PRO A 90 -8.40 16.64 19.58
CA PRO A 90 -7.43 17.71 19.71
C PRO A 90 -6.99 18.25 18.34
N VAL A 91 -6.93 19.58 18.22
CA VAL A 91 -6.58 20.31 16.99
C VAL A 91 -5.22 19.90 16.39
N TYR A 92 -4.32 19.33 17.19
CA TYR A 92 -2.97 18.93 16.78
C TYR A 92 -2.85 17.51 16.19
N ASN A 93 -3.87 16.65 16.29
CA ASN A 93 -3.76 15.22 15.92
C ASN A 93 -3.48 15.01 14.42
N TYR A 94 -4.33 15.58 13.56
CA TYR A 94 -4.18 15.44 12.11
C TYR A 94 -3.00 16.27 11.55
N PRO A 95 -2.77 17.53 11.95
CA PRO A 95 -1.60 18.29 11.48
C PRO A 95 -0.27 17.61 11.80
N LEU A 96 -0.11 17.03 13.00
CA LEU A 96 1.09 16.27 13.37
C LEU A 96 1.27 15.04 12.48
N PHE A 97 0.21 14.25 12.30
CA PHE A 97 0.22 13.12 11.38
C PHE A 97 0.62 13.54 9.97
N LYS A 98 0.02 14.63 9.45
CA LYS A 98 0.33 15.16 8.13
C LYS A 98 1.81 15.57 8.00
N SER A 99 2.37 16.21 9.02
CA SER A 99 3.82 16.49 9.07
C SER A 99 4.65 15.22 8.99
N MET A 100 4.29 14.17 9.74
CA MET A 100 4.99 12.89 9.67
C MET A 100 4.89 12.23 8.29
N VAL A 101 3.71 12.25 7.68
CA VAL A 101 3.50 11.75 6.31
C VAL A 101 4.40 12.48 5.33
N ASN A 102 4.39 13.81 5.37
CA ASN A 102 5.19 14.63 4.47
C ASN A 102 6.69 14.39 4.64
N SER A 103 7.16 14.08 5.85
CA SER A 103 8.59 13.86 6.12
C SER A 103 9.09 12.46 5.77
N TYR A 104 8.29 11.41 5.97
CA TYR A 104 8.78 10.02 5.89
C TYR A 104 8.09 9.14 4.85
N PHE A 105 6.88 9.48 4.43
CA PHE A 105 6.05 8.59 3.63
C PHE A 105 5.59 9.20 2.31
N LEU A 106 5.61 10.53 2.15
CA LEU A 106 5.21 11.20 0.94
C LEU A 106 6.43 11.40 0.03
N PHE A 107 6.38 10.80 -1.15
CA PHE A 107 7.46 10.91 -2.14
C PHE A 107 6.98 11.66 -3.37
N ASP A 108 7.84 12.54 -3.87
CA ASP A 108 7.65 13.22 -5.15
C ASP A 108 8.16 12.33 -6.29
N LEU A 109 7.25 11.91 -7.16
CA LEU A 109 7.54 11.10 -8.34
C LEU A 109 8.23 11.92 -9.45
N ASN A 110 8.18 13.25 -9.36
CA ASN A 110 8.82 14.17 -10.30
C ASN A 110 10.16 14.70 -9.76
N ILE A 111 10.69 14.18 -8.64
CA ILE A 111 11.90 14.71 -8.01
C ILE A 111 13.12 14.74 -8.93
N ARG A 112 13.20 13.82 -9.90
CA ARG A 112 14.29 13.74 -10.90
C ARG A 112 14.07 14.65 -12.11
N ILE A 113 12.90 15.29 -12.25
CA ILE A 113 12.58 16.17 -13.37
C ILE A 113 12.98 17.60 -13.01
N ASN A 114 13.96 18.14 -13.72
CA ASN A 114 14.27 19.57 -13.63
C ASN A 114 13.17 20.37 -14.37
N HIS A 115 12.22 20.91 -13.60
CA HIS A 115 11.11 21.69 -14.14
C HIS A 115 11.54 22.95 -14.89
N GLN A 116 12.65 23.58 -14.49
CA GLN A 116 13.17 24.75 -15.20
C GLN A 116 13.73 24.36 -16.57
N CYS A 117 14.50 23.27 -16.64
CA CYS A 117 14.98 22.67 -17.91
C CYS A 117 13.80 22.32 -18.82
N LEU A 118 12.78 21.64 -18.30
CA LEU A 118 11.57 21.29 -19.04
C LEU A 118 10.88 22.54 -19.63
N GLN A 119 10.71 23.60 -18.83
CA GLN A 119 10.11 24.84 -19.31
C GLN A 119 10.94 25.52 -20.39
N MET A 120 12.27 25.55 -20.25
CA MET A 120 13.17 26.13 -21.26
C MET A 120 13.09 25.35 -22.57
N LYS A 121 13.16 24.00 -22.51
CA LYS A 121 13.01 23.14 -23.70
C LYS A 121 11.65 23.32 -24.37
N SER A 122 10.55 23.28 -23.62
CA SER A 122 9.21 23.51 -24.21
C SER A 122 9.13 24.88 -24.90
N LYS A 123 9.61 25.95 -24.26
CA LYS A 123 9.65 27.29 -24.87
C LYS A 123 10.50 27.34 -26.14
N TYR A 124 11.66 26.66 -26.15
CA TYR A 124 12.53 26.60 -27.31
C TYR A 124 11.82 26.00 -28.54
N TYR A 125 11.23 24.82 -28.41
CA TYR A 125 10.55 24.18 -29.55
C TYR A 125 9.28 24.94 -29.98
N THR A 126 8.53 25.53 -29.03
CA THR A 126 7.40 26.41 -29.37
C THR A 126 7.85 27.62 -30.18
N SER A 127 8.91 28.31 -29.74
CA SER A 127 9.48 29.45 -30.47
C SER A 127 9.99 29.07 -31.86
N LYS A 128 10.59 27.88 -32.02
CA LYS A 128 11.01 27.37 -33.33
C LYS A 128 9.81 27.12 -34.26
N LEU A 129 8.73 26.51 -33.77
CA LEU A 129 7.51 26.32 -34.56
C LEU A 129 6.90 27.65 -35.00
N GLU A 130 6.83 28.63 -34.10
CA GLU A 130 6.33 29.98 -34.41
C GLU A 130 7.19 30.68 -35.47
N THR A 131 8.52 30.59 -35.33
CA THR A 131 9.47 31.17 -36.29
C THR A 131 9.27 30.54 -37.67
N ILE A 132 9.17 29.21 -37.75
CA ILE A 132 8.97 28.50 -39.02
C ILE A 132 7.62 28.86 -39.64
N GLN A 133 6.56 28.93 -38.84
CA GLN A 133 5.24 29.35 -39.29
C GLN A 133 5.23 30.77 -39.90
N GLN A 134 6.02 31.69 -39.34
CA GLN A 134 6.11 33.07 -39.83
C GLN A 134 6.92 33.19 -41.13
N HIS A 135 7.99 32.40 -41.28
CA HIS A 135 8.96 32.58 -42.38
C HIS A 135 8.75 31.61 -43.56
N HIS A 136 8.01 30.50 -43.37
CA HIS A 136 7.84 29.46 -44.38
C HIS A 136 6.36 29.11 -44.58
N PRO A 137 5.65 29.69 -45.57
CA PRO A 137 4.20 29.52 -45.72
C PRO A 137 3.74 28.09 -46.06
N GLU A 138 4.63 27.23 -46.55
CA GLU A 138 4.33 25.81 -46.86
C GLU A 138 4.49 24.86 -45.67
N TYR A 139 4.77 25.37 -44.48
CA TYR A 139 5.09 24.58 -43.27
C TYR A 139 4.09 23.46 -42.95
N THR A 140 2.81 23.64 -43.26
CA THR A 140 1.73 22.67 -42.99
C THR A 140 1.86 21.39 -43.81
N ARG A 141 2.58 21.42 -44.94
CA ARG A 141 2.83 20.26 -45.81
C ARG A 141 3.94 19.36 -45.27
N SER A 142 4.82 19.88 -44.41
CA SER A 142 5.90 19.09 -43.81
C SER A 142 5.35 18.13 -42.76
N SER A 143 5.70 16.85 -42.91
CA SER A 143 5.35 15.84 -41.91
C SER A 143 6.10 16.07 -40.60
N TYR A 144 7.35 16.54 -40.65
CA TYR A 144 8.15 16.80 -39.45
C TYR A 144 7.63 18.00 -38.65
N TYR A 145 7.15 19.06 -39.30
CA TYR A 145 6.48 20.17 -38.60
C TYR A 145 5.25 19.67 -37.82
N ASN A 146 4.39 18.90 -38.48
CA ASN A 146 3.19 18.36 -37.86
C ASN A 146 3.53 17.39 -36.71
N ARG A 147 4.58 16.58 -36.86
CA ARG A 147 5.09 15.69 -35.80
C ARG A 147 5.65 16.47 -34.62
N LEU A 148 6.42 17.54 -34.83
CA LEU A 148 6.92 18.42 -33.75
C LEU A 148 5.78 19.00 -32.94
N ARG A 149 4.79 19.59 -33.62
CA ARG A 149 3.60 20.17 -32.97
C ARG A 149 2.85 19.11 -32.15
N ARG A 150 2.66 17.91 -32.70
CA ARG A 150 1.99 16.82 -31.98
C ARG A 150 2.81 16.31 -30.80
N ASN A 151 4.13 16.21 -30.94
CA ASN A 151 5.03 15.80 -29.86
C ASN A 151 5.03 16.79 -28.69
N LEU A 152 4.98 18.10 -28.96
CA LEU A 152 4.79 19.09 -27.90
C LEU A 152 3.47 18.91 -27.16
N ALA A 153 2.37 18.69 -27.88
CA ALA A 153 1.08 18.42 -27.24
C ALA A 153 1.09 17.13 -26.39
N ILE A 154 1.81 16.10 -26.82
CA ILE A 154 2.03 14.86 -26.03
C ILE A 154 2.83 15.17 -24.76
N VAL A 155 3.91 15.96 -24.86
CA VAL A 155 4.70 16.36 -23.69
C VAL A 155 3.85 17.17 -22.71
N GLU A 156 3.10 18.17 -23.19
CA GLU A 156 2.23 19.00 -22.35
C GLU A 156 1.18 18.18 -21.60
N SER A 157 0.45 17.32 -22.31
CA SER A 157 -0.57 16.45 -21.71
C SER A 157 0.04 15.44 -20.72
N THR A 158 1.19 14.85 -21.05
CA THR A 158 1.87 13.88 -20.16
C THR A 158 2.41 14.57 -18.91
N VAL A 159 3.00 15.76 -19.05
CA VAL A 159 3.48 16.55 -17.90
C VAL A 159 2.32 17.00 -17.01
N GLN A 160 1.17 17.35 -17.60
CA GLN A 160 -0.03 17.63 -16.83
C GLN A 160 -0.46 16.41 -15.99
N SER A 161 -0.48 15.21 -16.58
CA SER A 161 -0.75 13.97 -15.84
C SER A 161 0.30 13.72 -14.73
N PHE A 162 1.58 13.94 -15.02
CA PHE A 162 2.66 13.80 -14.02
C PHE A 162 2.49 14.76 -12.85
N ASN A 163 1.95 15.96 -13.09
CA ASN A 163 1.67 16.94 -12.04
C ASN A 163 0.41 16.58 -11.23
N GLN A 164 -0.64 16.08 -11.88
CA GLN A 164 -1.84 15.57 -11.21
C GLN A 164 -1.51 14.37 -10.30
N ASN A 165 -0.62 13.49 -10.78
CA ASN A 165 -0.14 12.30 -10.10
C ASN A 165 1.30 12.48 -9.59
N ARG A 166 1.60 13.65 -9.01
CA ARG A 166 2.97 14.01 -8.62
C ARG A 166 3.49 13.24 -7.42
N HIS A 167 2.65 12.95 -6.43
CA HIS A 167 3.12 12.33 -5.19
C HIS A 167 2.52 10.95 -4.99
N ALA A 168 3.28 10.08 -4.36
CA ALA A 168 2.85 8.76 -3.89
C ALA A 168 3.15 8.59 -2.40
N LEU A 169 2.35 7.75 -1.76
CA LEU A 169 2.53 7.36 -0.37
C LEU A 169 3.29 6.03 -0.30
N LEU A 170 4.34 5.97 0.51
CA LEU A 170 5.09 4.75 0.76
C LEU A 170 4.21 3.74 1.51
N VAL A 171 4.13 2.51 0.99
CA VAL A 171 3.28 1.43 1.52
C VAL A 171 3.58 1.08 2.98
N ASP A 172 4.81 1.31 3.43
CA ASP A 172 5.25 1.05 4.81
C ASP A 172 4.42 1.79 5.85
N ILE A 173 3.77 2.90 5.46
CA ILE A 173 2.84 3.61 6.35
C ILE A 173 1.75 2.68 6.89
N LEU A 174 1.33 1.67 6.12
CA LEU A 174 0.27 0.72 6.49
C LEU A 174 0.67 -0.20 7.67
N ASN A 175 1.97 -0.29 7.99
CA ASN A 175 2.44 -1.04 9.16
C ASN A 175 2.17 -0.32 10.49
N PHE A 176 1.86 0.97 10.44
CA PHE A 176 1.67 1.78 11.63
C PHE A 176 0.23 1.77 12.14
N LYS A 177 0.07 1.50 13.43
CA LYS A 177 -1.24 1.40 14.11
C LYS A 177 -2.07 2.69 14.05
N PHE A 178 -1.44 3.85 13.81
CA PHE A 178 -2.11 5.14 13.70
C PHE A 178 -2.72 5.42 12.32
N VAL A 179 -2.48 4.59 11.31
CA VAL A 179 -3.20 4.69 10.03
C VAL A 179 -4.63 4.13 10.16
N SER A 180 -5.62 4.84 9.63
CA SER A 180 -7.03 4.44 9.60
C SER A 180 -7.65 4.78 8.25
N SER A 181 -8.82 4.21 7.93
CA SER A 181 -9.59 4.59 6.74
C SER A 181 -9.91 6.09 6.72
N GLN A 182 -10.22 6.68 7.87
CA GLN A 182 -10.51 8.12 8.00
C GLN A 182 -9.30 9.00 7.72
N VAL A 183 -8.11 8.57 8.18
CA VAL A 183 -6.85 9.25 7.89
C VAL A 183 -6.55 9.22 6.39
N LEU A 184 -6.63 8.04 5.76
CA LEU A 184 -6.39 7.89 4.32
C LEU A 184 -7.41 8.68 3.50
N TYR A 185 -8.69 8.63 3.90
CA TYR A 185 -9.75 9.40 3.29
C TYR A 185 -9.48 10.91 3.38
N ARG A 186 -9.07 11.41 4.54
CA ARG A 186 -8.77 12.83 4.72
C ARG A 186 -7.59 13.30 3.88
N LEU A 187 -6.52 12.49 3.80
CA LEU A 187 -5.38 12.77 2.91
C LEU A 187 -5.83 12.90 1.45
N ASN A 188 -6.71 12.01 0.99
CA ASN A 188 -7.24 12.05 -0.37
C ASN A 188 -8.18 13.24 -0.62
N GLN A 189 -9.07 13.55 0.33
CA GLN A 189 -9.94 14.74 0.23
C GLN A 189 -9.14 16.04 0.06
N GLU A 190 -8.05 16.20 0.81
CA GLU A 190 -7.20 17.39 0.70
C GLU A 190 -6.48 17.50 -0.64
N ARG A 191 -6.34 16.38 -1.36
CA ARG A 191 -5.74 16.34 -2.70
C ARG A 191 -6.78 16.66 -3.77
N GLU A 192 -7.98 16.09 -3.63
CA GLU A 192 -9.11 16.39 -4.50
C GLU A 192 -9.44 17.89 -4.52
N THR A 193 -9.41 18.56 -3.35
CA THR A 193 -9.63 20.02 -3.28
C THR A 193 -8.54 20.83 -3.97
N MET A 194 -7.34 20.28 -4.14
CA MET A 194 -6.23 20.90 -4.88
C MET A 194 -6.24 20.53 -6.37
N GLY A 195 -7.27 19.83 -6.87
CA GLY A 195 -7.31 19.33 -8.24
C GLY A 195 -6.26 18.25 -8.54
N GLN A 196 -5.77 17.58 -7.50
CA GLN A 196 -4.79 16.49 -7.61
C GLN A 196 -5.52 15.14 -7.57
N GLY A 197 -4.93 14.14 -8.23
CA GLY A 197 -5.47 12.78 -8.23
C GLY A 197 -5.37 12.10 -6.87
N LEU A 198 -6.00 10.92 -6.77
CA LEU A 198 -5.92 10.03 -5.61
C LEU A 198 -4.44 9.76 -5.26
N LEU A 199 -4.09 9.85 -3.98
CA LEU A 199 -2.73 9.58 -3.52
C LEU A 199 -2.44 8.08 -3.60
N SER A 200 -1.79 7.64 -4.69
CA SER A 200 -1.40 6.24 -4.88
C SER A 200 -0.50 5.74 -3.75
N ILE A 201 -0.68 4.49 -3.32
CA ILE A 201 0.17 3.82 -2.32
C ILE A 201 1.13 2.89 -3.08
N ARG A 202 2.44 3.02 -2.84
CA ARG A 202 3.49 2.39 -3.64
C ARG A 202 4.66 1.92 -2.80
N SER A 203 5.36 0.89 -3.27
CA SER A 203 6.64 0.49 -2.68
C SER A 203 7.74 1.49 -3.05
N MET A 204 8.87 1.44 -2.35
CA MET A 204 10.04 2.25 -2.73
C MET A 204 10.56 1.87 -4.13
N SER A 205 10.48 0.59 -4.50
CA SER A 205 10.86 0.11 -5.84
C SER A 205 9.98 0.73 -6.94
N GLU A 206 8.66 0.81 -6.73
CA GLU A 206 7.73 1.45 -7.67
C GLU A 206 7.97 2.97 -7.75
N ILE A 207 8.16 3.63 -6.61
CA ILE A 207 8.47 5.06 -6.56
C ILE A 207 9.74 5.36 -7.37
N THR A 208 10.80 4.61 -7.12
CA THR A 208 12.08 4.75 -7.83
C THR A 208 11.93 4.48 -9.31
N LEU A 209 11.16 3.45 -9.66
CA LEU A 209 10.88 3.07 -11.04
C LEU A 209 10.18 4.20 -11.80
N LEU A 210 9.13 4.78 -11.22
CA LEU A 210 8.40 5.89 -11.81
C LEU A 210 9.25 7.15 -11.95
N GLN A 211 10.05 7.47 -10.94
CA GLN A 211 10.97 8.61 -11.00
C GLN A 211 11.95 8.47 -12.17
N LYS A 212 12.50 7.27 -12.39
CA LYS A 212 13.40 6.95 -13.52
C LYS A 212 12.65 6.98 -14.85
N SER A 213 11.50 6.30 -14.94
CA SER A 213 10.76 6.14 -16.20
C SER A 213 10.19 7.46 -16.71
N ARG A 214 9.70 8.34 -15.82
CA ARG A 214 9.18 9.67 -16.19
C ARG A 214 10.26 10.55 -16.81
N LEU A 215 11.44 10.63 -16.16
CA LEU A 215 12.57 11.37 -16.70
C LEU A 215 13.01 10.80 -18.05
N LYS A 216 13.18 9.47 -18.12
CA LYS A 216 13.59 8.77 -19.34
C LYS A 216 12.65 9.03 -20.52
N PHE A 217 11.34 8.99 -20.27
CA PHE A 217 10.34 9.33 -21.29
C PHE A 217 10.51 10.75 -21.81
N LEU A 218 10.64 11.75 -20.92
CA LEU A 218 10.83 13.14 -21.33
C LEU A 218 12.07 13.28 -22.21
N ARG A 219 13.19 12.65 -21.83
CA ARG A 219 14.43 12.68 -22.63
C ARG A 219 14.21 12.12 -24.03
N LEU A 220 13.65 10.92 -24.14
CA LEU A 220 13.36 10.29 -25.43
C LEU A 220 12.42 11.15 -26.27
N LYS A 221 11.45 11.82 -25.63
CA LYS A 221 10.55 12.74 -26.33
C LYS A 221 11.22 14.00 -26.84
N PHE A 222 12.09 14.61 -26.05
CA PHE A 222 12.83 15.77 -26.51
C PHE A 222 13.86 15.41 -27.58
N ASN A 223 14.45 14.21 -27.54
CA ASN A 223 15.30 13.71 -28.63
C ASN A 223 14.50 13.47 -29.92
N GLU A 224 13.32 12.83 -29.81
CA GLU A 224 12.41 12.68 -30.96
C GLU A 224 12.09 14.05 -31.57
N MET A 225 11.83 15.07 -30.75
CA MET A 225 11.62 16.43 -31.24
C MET A 225 12.89 17.05 -31.84
N GLY A 226 14.06 16.85 -31.25
CA GLY A 226 15.35 17.25 -31.81
C GLY A 226 15.57 16.74 -33.23
N ASP A 227 15.36 15.44 -33.43
CA ASP A 227 15.52 14.80 -34.73
C ASP A 227 14.51 15.31 -35.75
N ASN A 228 13.23 15.48 -35.35
CA ASN A 228 12.22 16.07 -36.23
C ASN A 228 12.58 17.52 -36.61
N LEU A 229 13.15 18.31 -35.68
CA LEU A 229 13.56 19.68 -35.96
C LEU A 229 14.76 19.74 -36.90
N LYS A 230 15.79 18.90 -36.69
CA LYS A 230 16.95 18.81 -37.60
C LYS A 230 16.52 18.47 -39.02
N ARG A 231 15.62 17.49 -39.17
CA ARG A 231 15.08 17.10 -40.49
C ARG A 231 14.24 18.21 -41.11
N LEU A 232 13.37 18.84 -40.34
CA LEU A 232 12.56 19.98 -40.80
C LEU A 232 13.43 21.15 -41.30
N LEU A 233 14.50 21.48 -40.58
CA LEU A 233 15.43 22.53 -41.02
C LEU A 233 16.14 22.13 -42.32
N SER A 234 16.52 20.86 -42.47
CA SER A 234 17.11 20.36 -43.71
C SER A 234 16.12 20.38 -44.89
N GLU A 235 14.83 20.07 -44.68
CA GLU A 235 13.79 20.22 -45.70
C GLU A 235 13.66 21.67 -46.16
N ILE A 236 13.69 22.61 -45.21
CA ILE A 236 13.60 24.05 -45.47
C ILE A 236 14.82 24.53 -46.26
N GLU A 237 16.03 24.08 -45.90
CA GLU A 237 17.27 24.45 -46.59
C GLU A 237 17.34 23.88 -48.01
N ASN A 238 16.91 22.63 -48.19
CA ASN A 238 17.00 21.93 -49.48
C ASN A 238 15.77 22.14 -50.39
N GLY A 239 14.68 22.70 -49.87
CA GLY A 239 13.42 22.90 -50.60
C GLY A 239 12.66 21.61 -50.95
N LEU A 240 13.03 20.48 -50.33
CA LEU A 240 12.42 19.16 -50.56
C LEU A 240 11.54 18.79 -49.37
N ILE A 241 10.22 18.87 -49.54
CA ILE A 241 9.24 18.59 -48.47
C ILE A 241 8.94 17.09 -48.43
N GLU A 242 9.22 16.41 -47.32
CA GLU A 242 8.81 15.03 -47.09
C GLU A 242 7.37 14.96 -46.55
N THR A 243 6.54 14.23 -47.29
CA THR A 243 5.12 14.02 -46.96
C THR A 243 4.86 12.71 -46.21
N SER A 244 5.91 11.93 -45.95
CA SER A 244 5.85 10.68 -45.19
C SER A 244 7.13 10.49 -44.37
N VAL A 245 6.99 10.04 -43.12
CA VAL A 245 8.12 9.78 -42.22
C VAL A 245 8.14 8.30 -41.84
N THR A 246 9.26 7.63 -42.08
CA THR A 246 9.55 6.32 -41.48
C THR A 246 10.02 6.52 -40.04
N PHE A 247 9.24 6.01 -39.09
CA PHE A 247 9.53 6.11 -37.66
C PHE A 247 10.36 4.90 -37.21
N ASP A 248 11.58 5.14 -36.77
CA ASP A 248 12.47 4.11 -36.23
C ASP A 248 12.94 4.51 -34.82
N ILE A 249 12.56 3.70 -33.82
CA ILE A 249 12.90 3.94 -32.41
C ILE A 249 14.37 3.71 -32.14
N GLU A 250 15.00 2.76 -32.83
CA GLU A 250 16.41 2.44 -32.62
C GLU A 250 17.28 3.62 -33.02
N SER A 251 16.92 4.31 -34.11
CA SER A 251 17.56 5.56 -34.54
C SER A 251 17.46 6.69 -33.50
N ILE A 252 16.31 6.86 -32.84
CA ILE A 252 16.07 7.90 -31.81
C ILE A 252 16.79 7.56 -30.50
N GLN A 253 16.94 6.28 -30.19
CA GLN A 253 17.74 5.84 -29.04
C GLN A 253 19.24 6.03 -29.30
N GLN A 254 19.70 5.85 -30.53
CA GLN A 254 21.10 6.07 -30.91
C GLN A 254 21.46 7.57 -31.00
N SER A 255 20.50 8.45 -31.31
CA SER A 255 20.71 9.91 -31.40
C SER A 255 20.85 10.63 -30.04
N LEU A 256 20.87 9.89 -28.92
CA LEU A 256 20.99 10.39 -27.53
C LEU A 256 22.20 11.32 -27.27
N PHE A 257 23.15 11.42 -28.20
CA PHE A 257 24.45 12.09 -28.02
C PHE A 257 24.76 13.25 -28.99
N ASP A 258 23.86 13.58 -29.93
CA ASP A 258 24.20 14.48 -31.06
C ASP A 258 23.46 15.84 -31.08
N GLU A 259 22.80 16.30 -30.01
CA GLU A 259 22.26 17.68 -29.97
C GLU A 259 23.34 18.69 -29.54
N PRO A 260 23.56 19.79 -30.29
CA PRO A 260 24.43 20.87 -29.84
C PRO A 260 23.82 21.58 -28.62
N GLU A 261 24.64 21.80 -27.59
CA GLU A 261 24.25 22.56 -26.41
C GLU A 261 23.96 24.03 -26.79
N TYR A 262 22.75 24.48 -26.48
CA TYR A 262 22.38 25.90 -26.52
C TYR A 262 21.85 26.30 -25.15
N ASP A 263 22.12 27.53 -24.70
CA ASP A 263 21.61 28.08 -23.43
C ASP A 263 20.07 27.97 -23.30
N LEU A 264 19.37 27.93 -24.45
CA LEU A 264 17.92 27.83 -24.55
C LEU A 264 17.39 26.39 -24.69
N ASN A 265 18.26 25.39 -24.92
CA ASN A 265 17.92 23.96 -25.04
C ASN A 265 18.84 23.10 -24.15
N PRO A 266 18.80 23.24 -22.81
CA PRO A 266 19.72 22.54 -21.91
C PRO A 266 19.39 21.05 -21.81
N HIS A 267 20.39 20.17 -21.71
CA HIS A 267 20.14 18.75 -21.48
C HIS A 267 19.48 18.47 -20.13
N PHE A 268 18.64 17.43 -20.09
CA PHE A 268 18.22 16.87 -18.80
C PHE A 268 19.43 16.24 -18.11
N GLN A 269 19.47 16.38 -16.78
CA GLN A 269 20.50 15.77 -15.95
C GLN A 269 20.50 14.24 -16.14
N TYR A 270 21.69 13.66 -16.27
CA TYR A 270 21.89 12.22 -16.19
C TYR A 270 22.14 11.82 -14.73
N PHE A 271 21.46 10.77 -14.27
CA PHE A 271 21.76 10.10 -13.01
C PHE A 271 22.50 8.78 -13.29
N GLU A 272 23.53 8.48 -12.50
CA GLU A 272 24.35 7.27 -12.65
C GLU A 272 23.55 5.97 -12.51
N ASP A 273 22.40 6.03 -11.82
CA ASP A 273 21.52 4.89 -11.56
C ASP A 273 20.31 4.81 -12.50
N GLU A 274 20.29 5.48 -13.66
CA GLU A 274 19.14 5.47 -14.60
C GLU A 274 18.85 4.11 -15.27
N ASN A 275 19.71 3.12 -15.06
CA ASN A 275 19.51 1.79 -15.60
C ASN A 275 18.25 1.15 -14.98
N LEU A 276 17.31 0.82 -15.87
CA LEU A 276 16.25 -0.14 -15.60
C LEU A 276 16.85 -1.55 -15.76
N PRO A 277 16.47 -2.53 -14.94
CA PRO A 277 15.35 -2.53 -13.99
C PRO A 277 15.68 -2.09 -12.54
N THR A 278 14.64 -1.78 -11.76
CA THR A 278 14.72 -1.58 -10.30
C THR A 278 14.46 -2.88 -9.52
N GLU A 279 14.77 -2.90 -8.22
CA GLU A 279 14.61 -4.08 -7.36
C GLU A 279 13.19 -4.64 -7.41
N GLY A 280 13.07 -5.93 -7.75
CA GLY A 280 11.79 -6.62 -7.86
C GLY A 280 11.01 -6.37 -9.14
N PHE A 281 11.56 -5.61 -10.09
CA PHE A 281 11.02 -5.36 -11.43
C PHE A 281 11.98 -5.83 -12.53
N SER A 282 12.66 -6.96 -12.33
CA SER A 282 13.76 -7.42 -13.21
C SER A 282 13.41 -7.62 -14.69
N SER A 283 12.13 -7.84 -15.02
CA SER A 283 11.63 -7.96 -16.40
C SER A 283 11.27 -6.63 -17.06
N CYS A 284 11.33 -5.52 -16.34
CA CYS A 284 10.98 -4.20 -16.85
C CYS A 284 12.05 -3.67 -17.80
N THR A 285 11.84 -3.82 -19.10
CA THR A 285 12.63 -3.17 -20.16
C THR A 285 12.04 -1.82 -20.56
N ASN A 286 12.82 -0.97 -21.23
CA ASN A 286 12.41 0.36 -21.70
C ASN A 286 11.07 0.33 -22.47
N ASP A 287 10.87 -0.72 -23.28
CA ASP A 287 9.70 -0.88 -24.15
C ASP A 287 8.39 -1.06 -23.38
N ARG A 288 8.45 -1.48 -22.11
CA ARG A 288 7.22 -1.64 -21.29
C ARG A 288 6.66 -0.30 -20.82
N PHE A 289 7.51 0.72 -20.67
CA PHE A 289 7.13 2.06 -20.17
C PHE A 289 6.81 3.04 -21.31
N ILE A 290 7.12 2.63 -22.53
CA ILE A 290 6.95 3.44 -23.74
C ILE A 290 5.99 2.69 -24.64
N LYS A 291 4.82 3.27 -24.86
CA LYS A 291 3.84 2.75 -25.81
C LYS A 291 3.96 3.52 -27.12
N ILE A 292 3.99 2.81 -28.24
CA ILE A 292 3.78 3.44 -29.54
C ILE A 292 2.28 3.50 -29.80
N SER A 293 1.75 4.70 -30.00
CA SER A 293 0.37 4.88 -30.47
C SER A 293 0.34 5.95 -31.54
N GLU A 294 -0.35 5.65 -32.65
CA GLU A 294 -0.48 6.56 -33.79
C GLU A 294 0.88 6.99 -34.40
N GLY A 295 1.91 6.15 -34.29
CA GLY A 295 3.27 6.48 -34.77
C GLY A 295 4.02 7.48 -33.90
N PHE A 296 3.61 7.66 -32.64
CA PHE A 296 4.30 8.49 -31.64
C PHE A 296 4.66 7.65 -30.40
N ILE A 297 5.80 7.96 -29.80
CA ILE A 297 6.17 7.49 -28.45
C ILE A 297 5.14 8.07 -27.46
N ASN A 298 4.66 7.31 -26.50
CA ASN A 298 3.77 7.77 -25.45
C ASN A 298 4.19 7.11 -24.14
N PHE A 299 3.99 7.79 -23.00
CA PHE A 299 4.30 7.20 -21.71
C PHE A 299 3.21 6.18 -21.35
N ASN A 300 3.60 4.96 -21.01
CA ASN A 300 2.66 3.91 -20.60
C ASN A 300 2.40 4.00 -19.10
N GLU A 301 1.54 4.91 -18.62
CA GLU A 301 1.22 5.04 -17.19
C GLU A 301 0.67 3.76 -16.55
N GLY A 302 0.11 2.86 -17.36
CA GLY A 302 -0.49 1.60 -16.92
C GLY A 302 0.47 0.42 -16.85
N PHE A 303 1.76 0.56 -17.22
CA PHE A 303 2.71 -0.57 -17.27
C PHE A 303 2.76 -1.33 -15.95
N GLU A 304 2.53 -0.61 -14.86
CA GLU A 304 2.55 -1.16 -13.51
C GLU A 304 1.42 -2.13 -13.25
N VAL A 305 0.23 -1.85 -13.78
CA VAL A 305 -0.93 -2.73 -13.65
C VAL A 305 -0.72 -4.06 -14.39
N ILE A 306 0.25 -4.13 -15.30
CA ILE A 306 0.56 -5.32 -16.10
C ILE A 306 1.44 -6.33 -15.32
N GLU A 307 2.23 -5.86 -14.34
CA GLU A 307 3.10 -6.72 -13.53
C GLU A 307 2.57 -6.86 -12.09
N GLU A 308 1.36 -7.38 -11.91
CA GLU A 308 0.74 -7.58 -10.59
C GLU A 308 1.54 -8.55 -9.70
N GLU A 309 2.31 -9.45 -10.30
CA GLU A 309 3.10 -10.49 -9.63
C GLU A 309 4.54 -10.07 -9.33
N ALA A 310 4.99 -8.91 -9.81
CA ALA A 310 6.36 -8.45 -9.61
C ALA A 310 6.70 -8.36 -8.11
N PRO A 311 7.83 -8.94 -7.65
CA PRO A 311 8.24 -8.89 -6.24
C PRO A 311 8.30 -7.46 -5.68
N GLY A 312 8.67 -6.48 -6.52
CA GLY A 312 8.78 -5.07 -6.14
C GLY A 312 7.46 -4.34 -5.98
N ARG A 313 6.32 -4.96 -6.30
CA ARG A 313 4.98 -4.38 -6.12
C ARG A 313 4.67 -4.07 -4.65
N SER A 314 4.00 -2.95 -4.41
CA SER A 314 3.33 -2.70 -3.13
C SER A 314 2.32 -3.82 -2.82
N LYS A 315 2.40 -4.34 -1.60
CA LYS A 315 1.51 -5.37 -1.08
C LYS A 315 0.89 -4.86 0.22
N ILE A 316 -0.35 -5.26 0.48
CA ILE A 316 -0.96 -4.98 1.77
C ILE A 316 -0.23 -5.83 2.82
N PRO A 317 0.21 -5.25 3.96
CA PRO A 317 0.85 -6.03 5.01
C PRO A 317 -0.06 -7.16 5.52
N GLU A 318 0.47 -8.38 5.62
CA GLU A 318 -0.22 -9.57 6.15
C GLU A 318 -0.90 -9.27 7.49
N LEU A 319 -0.18 -8.58 8.38
CA LEU A 319 -0.65 -8.23 9.72
C LEU A 319 -1.95 -7.40 9.70
N LEU A 320 -2.21 -6.66 8.61
CA LEU A 320 -3.46 -5.91 8.45
C LEU A 320 -4.64 -6.87 8.30
N PHE A 321 -4.49 -7.94 7.51
CA PHE A 321 -5.51 -8.99 7.37
C PHE A 321 -5.73 -9.71 8.70
N THR A 322 -4.65 -10.19 9.33
CA THR A 322 -4.73 -10.92 10.61
C THR A 322 -5.39 -10.07 11.70
N LYS A 323 -5.11 -8.77 11.77
CA LYS A 323 -5.74 -7.87 12.75
C LYS A 323 -7.19 -7.54 12.44
N SER A 324 -7.62 -7.61 11.18
CA SER A 324 -9.01 -7.30 10.81
C SER A 324 -10.02 -8.23 11.47
N ILE A 325 -9.63 -9.45 11.84
CA ILE A 325 -10.53 -10.37 12.55
C ILE A 325 -10.79 -9.96 14.01
N TYR A 326 -9.93 -9.16 14.65
CA TYR A 326 -10.14 -8.72 16.04
C TYR A 326 -10.11 -7.19 16.22
N SER A 327 -10.09 -6.44 15.12
CA SER A 327 -10.05 -4.99 15.16
C SER A 327 -10.88 -4.39 14.03
N LYS A 328 -12.04 -3.85 14.39
CA LYS A 328 -12.92 -3.12 13.46
C LYS A 328 -12.17 -2.04 12.67
N ARG A 329 -11.26 -1.32 13.33
CA ARG A 329 -10.41 -0.31 12.68
C ARG A 329 -9.58 -0.90 11.53
N HIS A 330 -8.92 -2.04 11.76
CA HIS A 330 -8.09 -2.67 10.73
C HIS A 330 -8.96 -3.20 9.58
N TYR A 331 -10.15 -3.75 9.91
CA TYR A 331 -11.12 -4.17 8.90
C TYR A 331 -11.63 -3.00 8.04
N ASP A 332 -12.00 -1.88 8.66
CA ASP A 332 -12.46 -0.68 7.96
C ASP A 332 -11.34 -0.11 7.07
N THR A 333 -10.09 -0.13 7.54
CA THR A 333 -8.91 0.24 6.73
C THR A 333 -8.71 -0.72 5.56
N LEU A 334 -8.75 -2.02 5.78
CA LEU A 334 -8.60 -3.03 4.73
C LEU A 334 -9.70 -2.91 3.66
N SER A 335 -10.93 -2.67 4.09
CA SER A 335 -12.09 -2.45 3.21
C SER A 335 -11.93 -1.16 2.39
N TYR A 336 -11.43 -0.09 3.00
CA TYR A 336 -11.10 1.15 2.31
C TYR A 336 -9.99 0.90 1.26
N LEU A 337 -8.92 0.20 1.64
CA LEU A 337 -7.82 -0.14 0.73
C LEU A 337 -8.31 -0.95 -0.47
N ARG A 338 -9.11 -2.01 -0.24
CA ARG A 338 -9.70 -2.84 -1.29
C ARG A 338 -10.53 -2.03 -2.30
N ARG A 339 -11.23 -1.00 -1.83
CA ARG A 339 -12.14 -0.21 -2.67
C ARG A 339 -11.42 0.81 -3.54
N PHE A 340 -10.35 1.42 -3.03
CA PHE A 340 -9.73 2.59 -3.68
C PHE A 340 -8.35 2.33 -4.28
N TYR A 341 -7.71 1.22 -3.93
CA TYR A 341 -6.33 0.94 -4.31
C TYR A 341 -6.19 -0.43 -4.98
N LYS A 342 -5.20 -0.53 -5.88
CA LYS A 342 -4.74 -1.79 -6.45
C LYS A 342 -3.36 -2.12 -5.89
N PHE A 343 -3.22 -3.32 -5.34
CA PHE A 343 -1.97 -3.84 -4.79
C PHE A 343 -1.53 -5.06 -5.60
N GLY A 344 -0.24 -5.39 -5.54
CA GLY A 344 0.29 -6.62 -6.11
C GLY A 344 -0.15 -7.87 -5.34
N LYS A 345 0.10 -9.03 -5.95
CA LYS A 345 -0.26 -10.34 -5.39
C LYS A 345 0.55 -10.67 -4.12
N MET A 346 -0.06 -11.41 -3.21
CA MET A 346 0.50 -11.74 -1.88
C MET A 346 0.51 -13.26 -1.62
N ASP A 347 1.17 -13.65 -0.52
CA ASP A 347 1.11 -15.01 0.02
C ASP A 347 -0.18 -15.17 0.83
N GLY A 348 -1.24 -15.61 0.15
CA GLY A 348 -2.55 -15.86 0.75
C GLY A 348 -2.55 -16.99 1.79
N PRO A 349 -1.92 -18.15 1.53
CA PRO A 349 -1.87 -19.26 2.48
C PRO A 349 -1.33 -18.85 3.85
N ARG A 350 -0.26 -18.06 3.88
CA ARG A 350 0.33 -17.57 5.14
C ARG A 350 -0.66 -16.72 5.96
N ILE A 351 -1.43 -15.86 5.29
CA ILE A 351 -2.47 -15.05 5.95
C ILE A 351 -3.56 -15.95 6.53
N ILE A 352 -4.00 -16.99 5.82
CA ILE A 352 -5.03 -17.93 6.31
C ILE A 352 -4.53 -18.73 7.51
N ILE A 353 -3.27 -19.16 7.51
CA ILE A 353 -2.65 -19.82 8.67
C ILE A 353 -2.64 -18.86 9.86
N SER A 354 -2.16 -17.62 9.68
CA SER A 354 -2.17 -16.57 10.71
C SER A 354 -3.59 -16.27 11.24
N LEU A 355 -4.62 -16.30 10.39
CA LEU A 355 -6.02 -16.17 10.81
C LEU A 355 -6.47 -17.38 11.62
N SER A 356 -6.10 -18.59 11.20
CA SER A 356 -6.44 -19.83 11.90
C SER A 356 -5.84 -19.88 13.31
N GLU A 357 -4.61 -19.41 13.50
CA GLU A 357 -3.97 -19.30 14.82
C GLU A 357 -4.73 -18.35 15.77
N VAL A 358 -5.23 -17.23 15.25
CA VAL A 358 -6.07 -16.29 16.03
C VAL A 358 -7.37 -16.97 16.44
N LEU A 359 -8.00 -17.69 15.51
CA LEU A 359 -9.26 -18.38 15.73
C LEU A 359 -9.11 -19.59 16.65
N GLU A 360 -7.96 -20.26 16.71
CA GLU A 360 -7.70 -21.36 17.66
C GLU A 360 -7.58 -20.85 19.10
N SER A 361 -7.13 -19.61 19.30
CA SER A 361 -6.94 -18.99 20.61
C SER A 361 -7.80 -17.74 20.83
N PRO A 362 -9.15 -17.82 20.72
CA PRO A 362 -10.02 -16.65 20.71
C PRO A 362 -9.96 -15.86 22.03
N HIS A 363 -9.73 -16.56 23.14
CA HIS A 363 -9.61 -16.00 24.49
C HIS A 363 -8.45 -15.00 24.69
N LYS A 364 -7.45 -15.00 23.79
CA LYS A 364 -6.34 -14.03 23.82
C LYS A 364 -6.77 -12.65 23.31
N TYR A 365 -7.93 -12.56 22.67
CA TYR A 365 -8.42 -11.36 22.01
C TYR A 365 -9.71 -10.86 22.68
N GLN A 366 -9.83 -9.54 22.83
CA GLN A 366 -10.97 -8.93 23.51
C GLN A 366 -12.27 -9.01 22.70
N VAL A 367 -12.18 -8.98 21.37
CA VAL A 367 -13.33 -9.00 20.46
C VAL A 367 -12.90 -9.70 19.17
N LEU A 368 -13.78 -10.54 18.62
CA LEU A 368 -13.61 -11.13 17.30
C LEU A 368 -14.78 -10.74 16.38
N ASN A 369 -14.45 -10.45 15.13
CA ASN A 369 -15.34 -10.01 14.06
C ASN A 369 -15.76 -11.20 13.18
N TRP A 370 -16.43 -12.20 13.77
CA TRP A 370 -16.80 -13.45 13.09
C TRP A 370 -17.64 -13.24 11.82
N LEU A 371 -18.52 -12.23 11.81
CA LEU A 371 -19.33 -11.86 10.64
C LEU A 371 -18.51 -11.45 9.42
N GLN A 372 -17.26 -11.02 9.62
CA GLN A 372 -16.38 -10.50 8.58
C GLN A 372 -15.41 -11.56 8.04
N LEU A 373 -15.37 -12.75 8.65
CA LEU A 373 -14.40 -13.80 8.32
C LEU A 373 -14.49 -14.22 6.84
N ALA A 374 -15.69 -14.52 6.34
CA ALA A 374 -15.89 -14.93 4.94
C ALA A 374 -15.38 -13.86 3.96
N GLY A 375 -15.81 -12.61 4.12
CA GLY A 375 -15.38 -11.52 3.25
C GLY A 375 -13.88 -11.19 3.33
N LEU A 376 -13.23 -11.52 4.46
CA LEU A 376 -11.78 -11.43 4.61
C LEU A 376 -11.08 -12.54 3.81
N VAL A 377 -11.57 -13.78 3.92
CA VAL A 377 -11.03 -14.96 3.21
C VAL A 377 -11.19 -14.78 1.70
N ASP A 378 -12.36 -14.34 1.23
CA ASP A 378 -12.60 -14.00 -0.18
C ASP A 378 -11.56 -13.00 -0.70
N TYR A 379 -11.24 -11.99 0.12
CA TYR A 379 -10.25 -10.99 -0.26
C TYR A 379 -8.84 -11.57 -0.30
N VAL A 380 -8.50 -12.46 0.63
CA VAL A 380 -7.21 -13.16 0.63
C VAL A 380 -7.06 -14.01 -0.63
N CYS A 381 -8.08 -14.78 -1.00
CA CYS A 381 -8.10 -15.58 -2.21
C CYS A 381 -7.95 -14.72 -3.48
N ALA A 382 -8.67 -13.60 -3.57
CA ALA A 382 -8.61 -12.70 -4.74
C ALA A 382 -7.22 -12.06 -4.95
N CYS A 383 -6.48 -11.85 -3.86
CA CYS A 383 -5.15 -11.24 -3.89
C CYS A 383 -3.99 -12.26 -3.88
N ASN A 384 -4.27 -13.56 -3.81
CA ASN A 384 -3.24 -14.58 -3.75
C ASN A 384 -2.43 -14.64 -5.06
N ASN A 385 -1.12 -14.82 -4.93
CA ASN A 385 -0.27 -15.18 -6.07
C ASN A 385 -0.49 -16.68 -6.38
N PRO A 386 -0.80 -17.06 -7.63
CA PRO A 386 -1.04 -18.45 -8.01
C PRO A 386 0.10 -19.43 -7.67
N GLN A 387 1.33 -18.93 -7.50
CA GLN A 387 2.48 -19.73 -7.07
C GLN A 387 2.34 -20.27 -5.64
N TYR A 388 1.60 -19.57 -4.77
CA TYR A 388 1.36 -20.01 -3.39
C TYR A 388 0.08 -20.83 -3.32
N LYS A 389 0.23 -22.07 -2.87
CA LYS A 389 -0.85 -23.05 -2.84
C LYS A 389 -1.50 -23.13 -1.46
N PHE A 390 -2.81 -23.25 -1.44
CA PHE A 390 -3.60 -23.23 -0.20
C PHE A 390 -3.65 -24.58 0.54
N THR A 391 -3.01 -25.65 0.05
CA THR A 391 -3.13 -27.00 0.62
C THR A 391 -2.91 -27.05 2.13
N GLU A 392 -1.80 -26.50 2.62
CA GLU A 392 -1.49 -26.49 4.06
C GLU A 392 -2.42 -25.57 4.87
N ALA A 393 -2.83 -24.45 4.29
CA ALA A 393 -3.80 -23.54 4.90
C ALA A 393 -5.20 -24.19 5.03
N ILE A 394 -5.63 -24.96 4.03
CA ILE A 394 -6.90 -25.71 4.06
C ILE A 394 -6.81 -26.82 5.11
N ILE A 395 -5.73 -27.58 5.15
CA ILE A 395 -5.50 -28.62 6.17
C ILE A 395 -5.54 -28.02 7.59
N THR A 396 -4.89 -26.88 7.79
CA THR A 396 -4.94 -26.16 9.07
C THR A 396 -6.37 -25.75 9.42
N SER A 397 -7.13 -25.28 8.44
CA SER A 397 -8.53 -24.91 8.59
C SER A 397 -9.45 -26.11 8.86
N PHE A 398 -9.18 -27.28 8.26
CA PHE A 398 -9.86 -28.54 8.55
C PHE A 398 -9.66 -28.96 10.02
N ARG A 399 -8.42 -28.89 10.50
CA ARG A 399 -8.08 -29.18 11.90
C ARG A 399 -8.76 -28.22 12.85
N LEU A 400 -8.78 -26.92 12.51
CA LEU A 400 -9.51 -25.90 13.28
C LEU A 400 -11.01 -26.21 13.34
N PHE A 401 -11.63 -26.55 12.21
CA PHE A 401 -13.04 -26.94 12.16
C PHE A 401 -13.33 -28.18 13.02
N ALA A 402 -12.53 -29.24 12.86
CA ALA A 402 -12.68 -30.48 13.62
C ALA A 402 -12.47 -30.26 15.12
N HIS A 403 -11.51 -29.39 15.48
CA HIS A 403 -11.30 -28.95 16.85
C HIS A 403 -12.61 -28.38 17.39
N TYR A 404 -13.17 -27.34 16.77
CA TYR A 404 -14.42 -26.70 17.22
C TYR A 404 -15.64 -27.62 17.24
N ASN A 405 -15.71 -28.60 16.33
CA ASN A 405 -16.81 -29.55 16.24
C ASN A 405 -16.72 -30.70 17.26
N SER A 406 -15.59 -30.84 17.97
CA SER A 406 -15.45 -31.83 19.05
C SER A 406 -16.28 -31.44 20.28
N LYS A 407 -16.90 -32.44 20.92
CA LYS A 407 -17.96 -32.24 21.94
C LYS A 407 -17.46 -31.70 23.29
N ASP A 408 -16.14 -31.66 23.53
CA ASP A 408 -15.53 -31.38 24.82
C ASP A 408 -14.82 -30.01 24.85
N HIS A 409 -15.55 -28.92 24.57
CA HIS A 409 -14.99 -27.57 24.63
C HIS A 409 -15.38 -26.80 25.89
N PRO A 410 -14.48 -26.67 26.88
CA PRO A 410 -14.56 -25.62 27.89
C PRO A 410 -13.91 -24.34 27.35
N LEU A 411 -14.36 -23.83 26.21
CA LEU A 411 -13.92 -22.51 25.76
C LEU A 411 -14.77 -21.46 26.49
N LEU A 412 -14.09 -20.59 27.24
CA LEU A 412 -14.66 -19.36 27.78
C LEU A 412 -14.97 -18.44 26.58
N PHE A 413 -16.11 -18.66 25.93
CA PHE A 413 -16.64 -17.69 24.98
C PHE A 413 -17.05 -16.43 25.74
N ASP A 414 -16.67 -15.29 25.18
CA ASP A 414 -17.33 -14.04 25.53
C ASP A 414 -18.81 -14.18 25.15
N ILE A 415 -19.73 -13.65 25.97
CA ILE A 415 -21.17 -14.00 26.05
C ILE A 415 -21.96 -13.78 24.73
N LYS A 416 -21.32 -13.26 23.68
CA LYS A 416 -21.96 -12.75 22.46
C LYS A 416 -22.02 -13.72 21.27
N ILE A 417 -21.26 -14.82 21.26
CA ILE A 417 -21.19 -15.72 20.10
C ILE A 417 -21.34 -17.17 20.54
N ASP A 418 -22.33 -17.83 19.96
CA ASP A 418 -22.61 -19.25 20.16
C ASP A 418 -21.58 -20.11 19.40
N ILE A 419 -21.19 -21.24 19.99
CA ILE A 419 -20.29 -22.23 19.40
C ILE A 419 -20.80 -22.68 18.03
N ALA A 420 -22.11 -22.89 17.90
CA ALA A 420 -22.72 -23.31 16.64
C ALA A 420 -22.50 -22.27 15.51
N ASP A 421 -22.59 -20.97 15.83
CA ASP A 421 -22.33 -19.91 14.84
C ASP A 421 -20.84 -19.86 14.48
N ALA A 422 -19.94 -19.98 15.47
CA ALA A 422 -18.49 -20.05 15.20
C ALA A 422 -18.12 -21.24 14.30
N ILE A 423 -18.67 -22.44 14.56
CA ILE A 423 -18.49 -23.64 13.71
C ILE A 423 -18.95 -23.34 12.28
N ASN A 424 -20.14 -22.74 12.11
CA ASN A 424 -20.66 -22.39 10.79
C ASN A 424 -19.77 -21.37 10.06
N LYS A 425 -19.22 -20.37 10.75
CA LYS A 425 -18.31 -19.38 10.15
C LYS A 425 -16.96 -19.98 9.74
N ILE A 426 -16.42 -20.88 10.55
CA ILE A 426 -15.19 -21.62 10.20
C ILE A 426 -15.47 -22.54 9.00
N PHE A 427 -16.62 -23.22 8.98
CA PHE A 427 -17.00 -24.05 7.85
C PHE A 427 -17.13 -23.24 6.56
N GLN A 428 -17.76 -22.06 6.60
CA GLN A 428 -17.83 -21.15 5.45
C GLN A 428 -16.44 -20.74 4.92
N MET A 429 -15.50 -20.43 5.83
CA MET A 429 -14.11 -20.19 5.44
C MET A 429 -13.50 -21.40 4.72
N VAL A 430 -13.71 -22.61 5.26
CA VAL A 430 -13.24 -23.86 4.66
C VAL A 430 -13.86 -24.07 3.28
N GLU A 431 -15.16 -23.87 3.13
CA GLU A 431 -15.87 -23.98 1.85
C GLU A 431 -15.26 -23.03 0.79
N THR A 432 -15.07 -21.75 1.13
CA THR A 432 -14.44 -20.77 0.22
C THR A 432 -13.03 -21.19 -0.20
N LEU A 433 -12.21 -21.69 0.73
CA LEU A 433 -10.84 -22.10 0.43
C LEU A 433 -10.80 -23.35 -0.46
N VAL A 434 -11.67 -24.33 -0.19
CA VAL A 434 -11.79 -25.54 -1.01
C VAL A 434 -12.32 -25.21 -2.40
N GLU A 435 -13.34 -24.37 -2.52
CA GLU A 435 -13.86 -23.90 -3.80
C GLU A 435 -12.76 -23.18 -4.61
N TYR A 436 -12.02 -22.27 -3.98
CA TYR A 436 -10.90 -21.59 -4.62
C TYR A 436 -9.81 -22.57 -5.08
N PHE A 437 -9.47 -23.55 -4.24
CA PHE A 437 -8.50 -24.60 -4.57
C PHE A 437 -8.94 -25.42 -5.79
N PHE A 438 -10.16 -25.92 -5.84
CA PHE A 438 -10.62 -26.71 -6.99
C PHE A 438 -10.86 -25.88 -8.26
N ALA A 439 -11.05 -24.57 -8.14
CA ALA A 439 -11.15 -23.66 -9.28
C ALA A 439 -9.81 -23.35 -9.98
N HIS A 440 -8.66 -23.65 -9.35
CA HIS A 440 -7.33 -23.38 -9.90
C HIS A 440 -6.55 -24.70 -10.00
N ASP A 441 -6.08 -25.07 -11.20
CA ASP A 441 -5.47 -26.39 -11.46
C ASP A 441 -4.39 -26.77 -10.42
N HIS A 442 -4.62 -27.89 -9.73
CA HIS A 442 -3.75 -28.42 -8.68
C HIS A 442 -3.41 -29.88 -8.93
N ASN A 443 -2.26 -30.31 -8.40
CA ASN A 443 -1.75 -31.66 -8.63
C ASN A 443 -2.57 -32.69 -7.83
N ASN A 444 -2.69 -33.91 -8.37
CA ASN A 444 -3.40 -35.01 -7.72
C ASN A 444 -2.88 -35.29 -6.29
N GLU A 445 -1.59 -35.13 -6.04
CA GLU A 445 -1.00 -35.32 -4.70
C GLU A 445 -1.55 -34.31 -3.67
N GLU A 446 -1.86 -33.08 -4.09
CA GLU A 446 -2.39 -32.05 -3.18
C GLU A 446 -3.84 -32.33 -2.83
N ARG A 447 -4.63 -32.79 -3.81
CA ARG A 447 -6.00 -33.27 -3.59
C ARG A 447 -6.00 -34.46 -2.63
N ARG A 448 -5.08 -35.40 -2.82
CA ARG A 448 -4.89 -36.58 -1.99
C ARG A 448 -4.62 -36.22 -0.53
N GLN A 449 -3.80 -35.19 -0.28
CA GLN A 449 -3.53 -34.70 1.09
C GLN A 449 -4.80 -34.18 1.78
N LEU A 450 -5.65 -33.42 1.08
CA LEU A 450 -6.92 -32.94 1.64
C LEU A 450 -7.83 -34.10 2.03
N TRP A 451 -7.92 -35.12 1.18
CA TRP A 451 -8.68 -36.34 1.44
C TRP A 451 -8.17 -37.14 2.64
N ILE A 452 -6.85 -37.34 2.72
CA ILE A 452 -6.21 -38.03 3.85
C ILE A 452 -6.55 -37.32 5.15
N GLU A 453 -6.40 -35.99 5.21
CA GLU A 453 -6.67 -35.22 6.42
C GLU A 453 -8.16 -35.27 6.80
N ALA A 454 -9.08 -35.08 5.85
CA ALA A 454 -10.52 -35.14 6.12
C ALA A 454 -10.96 -36.51 6.68
N MET A 455 -10.40 -37.60 6.14
CA MET A 455 -10.63 -38.97 6.61
C MET A 455 -10.01 -39.21 7.99
N GLN A 456 -8.79 -38.74 8.25
CA GLN A 456 -8.13 -38.85 9.56
C GLN A 456 -8.91 -38.13 10.67
N LEU A 457 -9.46 -36.96 10.36
CA LEU A 457 -10.31 -36.19 11.27
C LEU A 457 -11.71 -36.80 11.46
N LYS A 458 -12.08 -37.81 10.67
CA LYS A 458 -13.40 -38.49 10.70
C LYS A 458 -14.58 -37.51 10.59
N SER A 459 -14.40 -36.44 9.83
CA SER A 459 -15.41 -35.38 9.71
C SER A 459 -16.28 -35.60 8.47
N ILE A 460 -17.52 -36.05 8.68
CA ILE A 460 -18.49 -36.29 7.61
C ILE A 460 -18.72 -35.01 6.78
N CYS A 461 -18.84 -33.85 7.44
CA CYS A 461 -19.07 -32.58 6.75
C CYS A 461 -17.91 -32.21 5.80
N LEU A 462 -16.66 -32.48 6.19
CA LEU A 462 -15.49 -32.19 5.33
C LEU A 462 -15.39 -33.18 4.17
N ILE A 463 -15.71 -34.46 4.41
CA ILE A 463 -15.78 -35.49 3.38
C ILE A 463 -16.86 -35.13 2.35
N ASP A 464 -18.06 -34.77 2.81
CA ASP A 464 -19.17 -34.39 1.92
C ASP A 464 -18.86 -33.09 1.16
N LEU A 465 -18.12 -32.16 1.75
CA LEU A 465 -17.63 -30.97 1.05
C LEU A 465 -16.67 -31.34 -0.08
N LEU A 466 -15.67 -32.19 0.18
CA LEU A 466 -14.72 -32.63 -0.86
C LEU A 466 -15.42 -33.37 -1.99
N ARG A 467 -16.41 -34.22 -1.67
CA ARG A 467 -17.24 -34.93 -2.66
C ARG A 467 -17.97 -34.01 -3.64
N LYS A 468 -18.27 -32.76 -3.27
CA LYS A 468 -18.91 -31.81 -4.20
C LYS A 468 -17.99 -31.42 -5.37
N TYR A 469 -16.67 -31.52 -5.18
CA TYR A 469 -15.67 -31.05 -6.13
C TYR A 469 -14.80 -32.18 -6.71
N ASP A 470 -14.69 -33.29 -5.98
CA ASP A 470 -13.91 -34.47 -6.36
C ASP A 470 -14.67 -35.74 -5.94
N ASP A 471 -15.24 -36.46 -6.92
CA ASP A 471 -16.21 -37.53 -6.63
C ASP A 471 -15.57 -38.78 -6.00
N ASN A 472 -14.25 -39.01 -6.13
CA ASN A 472 -13.60 -40.24 -5.68
C ASN A 472 -12.20 -40.02 -5.06
N PRO A 473 -12.02 -40.21 -3.74
CA PRO A 473 -10.68 -40.35 -3.18
C PRO A 473 -9.98 -41.61 -3.75
N ASP A 474 -8.66 -41.56 -3.84
CA ASP A 474 -7.88 -42.72 -4.28
C ASP A 474 -8.21 -43.98 -3.46
N TYR A 475 -8.27 -45.13 -4.15
CA TYR A 475 -8.68 -46.42 -3.55
C TYR A 475 -7.87 -46.81 -2.31
N ASP A 476 -6.60 -46.44 -2.25
CA ASP A 476 -5.71 -46.72 -1.12
C ASP A 476 -6.03 -45.88 0.13
N ILE A 477 -6.58 -44.67 -0.03
CA ILE A 477 -7.09 -43.85 1.08
C ILE A 477 -8.32 -44.54 1.67
N LEU A 478 -9.26 -44.97 0.82
CA LEU A 478 -10.47 -45.66 1.24
C LEU A 478 -10.14 -46.96 1.99
N HIS A 479 -9.15 -47.73 1.51
CA HIS A 479 -8.73 -48.97 2.17
C HIS A 479 -7.99 -48.75 3.50
N ARG A 480 -7.35 -47.59 3.72
CA ARG A 480 -6.66 -47.27 4.98
C ARG A 480 -7.59 -46.87 6.12
N PHE A 481 -8.78 -46.37 5.80
CA PHE A 481 -9.72 -45.80 6.79
C PHE A 481 -11.12 -46.45 6.79
N GLY A 482 -11.36 -47.40 5.88
CA GLY A 482 -12.59 -48.19 5.76
C GLY A 482 -12.71 -49.34 6.75
#